data_AF-A0A0S4KU37-F1
#
_entry.id   AF-A0A0S4KU37-F1
#
_cell.length_a   1.000
_cell.length_b   1.000
_cell.length_c   1.000
_cell.angle_alpha   90.00
_cell.angle_beta   90.00
_cell.angle_gamma   90.00
#
_symmetry.space_group_name_H-M   'P 1'
#
loop_
_entity.id
_entity.type
_entity.pdbx_description
1 polymer ?
#
loop_
_entity_poly.entity_id
_entity_poly.type
_entity_poly.pdbx_seq_one_letter_code
_entity_poly.pdbx_strand_id
1 'polypeptide(L)'
;MIDEMNPASAESASEPPEVASAGDSPGGEPCSGHETAARTFETWELKGIVESLLFVSQEPLSLQRLVTVIGDVTKAEVSEALGMLEEELGKQGRGIRLVEVAGGFRLVTKQEYAPWIKRLDKSKSTAKLSRSALESLAIIAYKQPIVKAEIEEIRGVETSGVVRTLLERKLVRIVGRKEVPGRPIMYGTTKYFLEHFGLNDLSQLPPLREFKELGESEQTTLPMDEAERFAANGSAHVADVVRADALVDQADALSETVVEEDQAERDRIETALEAELKALPTADAEPDGMLLDEPVEQT
;
A
#
# COMPACT_ATOMS: atom_id res chain seq x y z
N MET A 1 -68.54 12.44 28.53
CA MET A 1 -69.84 12.05 27.93
C MET A 1 -69.61 11.95 26.44
N ILE A 2 -69.70 10.72 25.90
CA ILE A 2 -70.02 10.30 24.51
C ILE A 2 -69.13 10.86 23.36
N ASP A 3 -68.65 10.09 22.38
CA ASP A 3 -68.91 8.69 22.00
C ASP A 3 -67.79 8.17 21.07
N GLU A 4 -67.70 6.85 21.00
CA GLU A 4 -66.89 6.00 20.14
C GLU A 4 -67.35 6.00 18.67
N MET A 5 -66.57 5.28 17.85
CA MET A 5 -66.99 4.48 16.69
C MET A 5 -66.70 5.02 15.27
N ASN A 6 -65.69 4.40 14.64
CA ASN A 6 -65.60 3.80 13.28
C ASN A 6 -66.63 4.21 12.20
N PRO A 7 -66.23 4.24 10.90
CA PRO A 7 -66.48 3.03 10.09
C PRO A 7 -65.46 2.70 8.98
N ALA A 8 -65.51 1.42 8.61
CA ALA A 8 -64.88 0.76 7.48
C ALA A 8 -65.49 1.09 6.10
N SER A 9 -64.73 0.82 5.02
CA SER A 9 -65.09 0.45 3.61
C SER A 9 -63.97 0.95 2.67
N ALA A 10 -63.47 0.33 1.60
CA ALA A 10 -63.79 -0.83 0.75
C ALA A 10 -62.45 -1.23 0.04
N GLU A 11 -62.05 -2.47 -0.24
CA GLU A 11 -62.61 -3.53 -1.11
C GLU A 11 -62.76 -3.14 -2.59
N SER A 12 -61.83 -3.61 -3.45
CA SER A 12 -62.11 -3.97 -4.85
C SER A 12 -61.06 -4.94 -5.40
N ALA A 13 -61.53 -6.13 -5.75
CA ALA A 13 -60.82 -7.24 -6.36
C ALA A 13 -60.53 -7.04 -7.86
N SER A 14 -59.53 -7.76 -8.38
CA SER A 14 -59.58 -8.35 -9.72
C SER A 14 -58.57 -9.50 -9.85
N GLU A 15 -59.11 -10.70 -10.02
CA GLU A 15 -58.46 -12.00 -10.26
C GLU A 15 -58.44 -12.29 -11.79
N PRO A 16 -58.07 -13.50 -12.28
CA PRO A 16 -56.79 -13.96 -12.84
C PRO A 16 -56.81 -14.11 -14.40
N PRO A 17 -55.90 -14.89 -15.05
CA PRO A 17 -56.17 -16.34 -15.19
C PRO A 17 -54.93 -17.29 -15.20
N GLU A 18 -55.22 -18.56 -14.91
CA GLU A 18 -54.40 -19.76 -15.14
C GLU A 18 -54.00 -19.95 -16.62
N VAL A 19 -52.80 -20.49 -16.84
CA VAL A 19 -52.57 -21.58 -17.82
C VAL A 19 -51.40 -22.44 -17.36
N ALA A 20 -51.65 -23.75 -17.28
CA ALA A 20 -50.69 -24.80 -17.04
C ALA A 20 -49.94 -25.21 -18.33
N SER A 21 -48.66 -25.57 -18.23
CA SER A 21 -48.16 -26.91 -18.61
C SER A 21 -46.64 -27.02 -18.56
N ALA A 22 -46.19 -28.05 -17.84
CA ALA A 22 -45.02 -28.91 -17.99
C ALA A 22 -43.95 -28.56 -19.05
N GLY A 23 -42.71 -28.48 -18.58
CA GLY A 23 -41.48 -28.62 -19.34
C GLY A 23 -40.38 -29.17 -18.41
N ASP A 24 -40.28 -30.49 -18.38
CA ASP A 24 -39.23 -31.28 -17.73
C ASP A 24 -37.89 -31.11 -18.47
N SER A 25 -36.82 -30.78 -17.75
CA SER A 25 -35.45 -31.21 -18.08
C SER A 25 -34.53 -31.05 -16.85
N PRO A 26 -33.76 -32.09 -16.50
CA PRO A 26 -32.95 -32.17 -15.28
C PRO A 26 -31.51 -31.70 -15.55
N GLY A 27 -30.78 -31.35 -14.48
CA GLY A 27 -29.31 -31.26 -14.53
C GLY A 27 -28.73 -29.92 -14.09
N GLY A 28 -29.19 -29.37 -12.97
CA GLY A 28 -28.35 -28.49 -12.16
C GLY A 28 -27.87 -29.30 -10.98
N GLU A 29 -26.65 -29.86 -11.07
CA GLU A 29 -25.97 -30.35 -9.87
C GLU A 29 -25.95 -29.20 -8.85
N PRO A 30 -26.55 -29.36 -7.66
CA PRO A 30 -26.25 -28.43 -6.59
C PRO A 30 -24.77 -28.64 -6.28
N CYS A 31 -23.95 -27.61 -6.54
CA CYS A 31 -22.57 -27.57 -6.08
C CYS A 31 -22.58 -28.02 -4.62
N SER A 32 -21.96 -29.18 -4.40
CA SER A 32 -22.00 -29.95 -3.17
C SER A 32 -21.83 -29.03 -1.97
N GLY A 33 -22.82 -29.08 -1.09
CA GLY A 33 -22.69 -28.51 0.24
C GLY A 33 -21.41 -29.03 0.87
N HIS A 34 -20.58 -28.11 1.36
CA HIS A 34 -19.68 -28.47 2.45
C HIS A 34 -20.59 -28.79 3.63
N GLU A 35 -20.91 -30.07 3.75
CA GLU A 35 -21.46 -30.70 4.93
C GLU A 35 -20.37 -30.57 6.01
N THR A 36 -20.40 -29.45 6.72
CA THR A 36 -19.50 -29.15 7.83
C THR A 36 -19.90 -30.01 9.02
N ALA A 37 -19.52 -31.29 8.97
CA ALA A 37 -19.38 -32.10 10.16
C ALA A 37 -18.29 -31.43 11.02
N ALA A 38 -18.62 -31.10 12.27
CA ALA A 38 -17.70 -30.48 13.23
C ALA A 38 -16.38 -31.26 13.26
N ARG A 39 -15.38 -30.76 12.55
CA ARG A 39 -14.05 -31.35 12.52
C ARG A 39 -13.25 -30.74 13.66
N THR A 40 -12.89 -31.57 14.63
CA THR A 40 -11.90 -31.20 15.62
C THR A 40 -10.54 -31.18 14.92
N PHE A 41 -9.90 -30.01 14.84
CA PHE A 41 -8.56 -29.89 14.30
C PHE A 41 -7.52 -30.22 15.37
N GLU A 42 -6.51 -31.00 15.02
CA GLU A 42 -5.31 -31.14 15.83
C GLU A 42 -4.49 -29.83 15.78
N THR A 43 -3.78 -29.48 16.85
CA THR A 43 -3.06 -28.18 16.95
C THR A 43 -2.05 -27.97 15.82
N TRP A 44 -1.37 -29.03 15.39
CA TRP A 44 -0.38 -28.97 14.30
C TRP A 44 -1.03 -28.77 12.91
N GLU A 45 -2.22 -29.34 12.71
CA GLU A 45 -3.00 -29.20 11.48
C GLU A 45 -3.56 -27.79 11.38
N LEU A 46 -4.14 -27.28 12.47
CA LEU A 46 -4.63 -25.91 12.55
C LEU A 46 -3.51 -24.89 12.27
N LYS A 47 -2.32 -25.11 12.84
CA LYS A 47 -1.14 -24.28 12.57
C LYS A 47 -0.75 -24.28 11.09
N GLY A 48 -0.69 -25.45 10.46
CA GLY A 48 -0.35 -25.57 9.03
C GLY A 48 -1.38 -24.89 8.12
N ILE A 49 -2.67 -24.96 8.48
CA ILE A 49 -3.74 -24.25 7.78
C ILE A 49 -3.55 -22.74 7.92
N VAL A 50 -3.33 -22.24 9.14
CA VAL A 50 -3.13 -20.80 9.40
C VAL A 50 -1.89 -20.27 8.67
N GLU A 51 -0.77 -20.99 8.69
CA GLU A 51 0.45 -20.63 7.95
C GLU A 51 0.18 -20.53 6.44
N SER A 52 -0.54 -21.51 5.88
CA SER A 52 -0.89 -21.54 4.46
C SER A 52 -1.80 -20.35 4.08
N LEU A 53 -2.78 -20.03 4.91
CA LEU A 53 -3.68 -18.89 4.69
C LEU A 53 -2.92 -17.56 4.73
N LEU A 54 -2.01 -17.40 5.69
CA LEU A 54 -1.18 -16.20 5.82
C LEU A 54 -0.16 -16.07 4.69
N PHE A 55 0.35 -17.19 4.16
CA PHE A 55 1.30 -17.20 3.05
C PHE A 55 0.65 -16.78 1.71
N VAL A 56 -0.58 -17.21 1.46
CA VAL A 56 -1.33 -16.86 0.23
C VAL A 56 -1.91 -15.44 0.31
N SER A 57 -2.20 -14.94 1.51
CA SER A 57 -2.79 -13.62 1.70
C SER A 57 -1.82 -12.47 1.38
N GLN A 58 -2.28 -11.50 0.58
CA GLN A 58 -1.53 -10.28 0.29
C GLN A 58 -1.77 -9.16 1.33
N GLU A 59 -2.90 -9.24 2.05
CA GLU A 59 -3.33 -8.29 3.08
C GLU A 59 -3.26 -8.94 4.47
N PRO A 60 -3.14 -8.17 5.57
CA PRO A 60 -3.19 -8.73 6.92
C PRO A 60 -4.54 -9.40 7.20
N LEU A 61 -4.51 -10.60 7.79
CA LEU A 61 -5.72 -11.35 8.14
C LEU A 61 -6.07 -11.14 9.61
N SER A 62 -7.26 -10.61 9.90
CA SER A 62 -7.75 -10.50 11.27
C SER A 62 -8.11 -11.87 11.86
N LEU A 63 -8.04 -12.00 13.19
CA LEU A 63 -8.47 -13.21 13.91
C LEU A 63 -9.90 -13.62 13.53
N GLN A 64 -10.80 -12.65 13.39
CA GLN A 64 -12.18 -12.90 13.00
C GLN A 64 -12.28 -13.50 11.60
N ARG A 65 -11.46 -13.02 10.66
CA ARG A 65 -11.44 -13.53 9.29
C ARG A 65 -10.89 -14.95 9.25
N LEU A 66 -9.82 -15.25 10.00
CA LEU A 66 -9.26 -16.60 10.11
C LEU A 66 -10.28 -17.60 10.65
N VAL A 67 -10.96 -17.27 11.76
CA VAL A 67 -12.02 -18.13 12.32
C VAL A 67 -13.15 -18.37 11.32
N THR A 68 -13.55 -17.34 10.58
CA THR A 68 -14.62 -17.45 9.57
C THR A 68 -14.23 -18.35 8.39
N VAL A 69 -12.97 -18.30 7.97
CA VAL A 69 -12.47 -19.07 6.81
C VAL A 69 -12.21 -20.53 7.17
N ILE A 70 -11.66 -20.79 8.34
CA ILE A 70 -11.35 -22.16 8.79
C ILE A 70 -12.63 -22.91 9.13
N GLY A 71 -13.60 -22.24 9.80
CA GLY A 71 -14.80 -22.89 10.30
C GLY A 71 -14.50 -23.84 11.48
N ASP A 72 -15.50 -24.15 12.30
CA ASP A 72 -15.40 -25.11 13.41
C ASP A 72 -14.28 -24.88 14.45
N VAL A 73 -13.70 -23.69 14.50
CA VAL A 73 -12.63 -23.32 15.43
C VAL A 73 -13.01 -22.14 16.31
N THR A 74 -12.52 -22.14 17.53
CA THR A 74 -12.67 -21.03 18.46
C THR A 74 -11.59 -19.97 18.24
N LYS A 75 -11.87 -18.74 18.65
CA LYS A 75 -10.86 -17.65 18.63
C LYS A 75 -9.64 -17.99 19.48
N ALA A 76 -9.80 -18.75 20.56
CA ALA A 76 -8.72 -19.13 21.45
C ALA A 76 -7.74 -20.10 20.75
N GLU A 77 -8.26 -21.13 20.07
CA GLU A 77 -7.44 -22.10 19.33
C GLU A 77 -6.65 -21.43 18.20
N VAL A 78 -7.26 -20.50 17.46
CA VAL A 78 -6.56 -19.74 16.41
C VAL A 78 -5.47 -18.84 17.01
N SER A 79 -5.75 -18.18 18.14
CA SER A 79 -4.77 -17.34 18.83
C SER A 79 -3.58 -18.15 19.36
N GLU A 80 -3.85 -19.35 19.89
CA GLU A 80 -2.82 -20.27 20.36
C GLU A 80 -1.95 -20.76 19.20
N ALA A 81 -2.57 -21.18 18.08
CA ALA A 81 -1.86 -21.60 16.89
C ALA A 81 -0.97 -20.49 16.30
N LEU A 82 -1.45 -19.23 16.32
CA LEU A 82 -0.66 -18.07 15.90
C LEU A 82 0.53 -17.81 16.83
N GLY A 83 0.34 -17.91 18.14
CA GLY A 83 1.44 -17.76 19.11
C GLY A 83 2.53 -18.82 18.95
N MET A 84 2.12 -20.09 18.72
CA MET A 84 3.06 -21.17 18.42
C MET A 84 3.81 -20.94 17.10
N LEU A 85 3.11 -20.43 16.07
CA LEU A 85 3.72 -20.10 14.78
C LEU A 85 4.72 -18.95 14.92
N GLU A 86 4.37 -17.91 15.69
CA GLU A 86 5.27 -16.79 15.98
C GLU A 86 6.57 -17.26 16.65
N GLU A 87 6.47 -18.10 17.66
CA GLU A 87 7.64 -18.66 18.34
C GLU A 87 8.51 -19.51 17.39
N GLU A 88 7.89 -20.34 16.55
CA GLU A 88 8.61 -21.19 15.61
C GLU A 88 9.33 -20.39 14.52
N LEU A 89 8.67 -19.38 13.96
CA LEU A 89 9.26 -18.48 12.96
C LEU A 89 10.30 -17.53 13.59
N GLY A 90 10.17 -17.24 14.88
CA GLY A 90 11.15 -16.48 15.66
C GLY A 90 12.49 -17.18 15.84
N LYS A 91 12.54 -18.52 15.71
CA LYS A 91 13.78 -19.30 15.89
C LYS A 91 14.86 -18.93 14.85
N GLN A 92 16.11 -19.20 15.24
CA GLN A 92 17.28 -18.98 14.39
C GLN A 92 17.19 -19.82 13.11
N GLY A 93 17.68 -19.27 12.00
CA GLY A 93 17.67 -19.94 10.69
C GLY A 93 16.38 -19.76 9.87
N ARG A 94 15.35 -19.11 10.43
CA ARG A 94 14.13 -18.73 9.66
C ARG A 94 14.29 -17.32 9.08
N GLY A 95 13.98 -17.15 7.80
CA GLY A 95 14.04 -15.87 7.08
C GLY A 95 12.79 -15.00 7.20
N ILE A 96 11.70 -15.57 7.72
CA ILE A 96 10.38 -14.95 7.85
C ILE A 96 10.01 -14.81 9.33
N ARG A 97 9.10 -13.89 9.63
CA ARG A 97 8.51 -13.68 10.94
C ARG A 97 7.02 -13.35 10.78
N LEU A 98 6.25 -13.68 11.81
CA LEU A 98 4.87 -13.24 11.94
C LEU A 98 4.87 -11.83 12.53
N VAL A 99 4.03 -10.93 12.01
CA VAL A 99 3.82 -9.59 12.57
C VAL A 99 2.34 -9.28 12.58
N GLU A 100 1.89 -8.66 13.67
CA GLU A 100 0.56 -8.07 13.76
C GLU A 100 0.60 -6.64 13.21
N VAL A 101 -0.25 -6.34 12.23
CA VAL A 101 -0.38 -5.02 11.60
C VAL A 101 -1.86 -4.72 11.33
N ALA A 102 -2.30 -3.49 11.59
CA ALA A 102 -3.68 -3.02 11.40
C ALA A 102 -4.75 -3.92 12.06
N GLY A 103 -4.40 -4.60 13.16
CA GLY A 103 -5.28 -5.55 13.86
C GLY A 103 -5.46 -6.90 13.16
N GLY A 104 -4.51 -7.25 12.29
CA GLY A 104 -4.43 -8.55 11.62
C GLY A 104 -3.00 -9.07 11.57
N PHE A 105 -2.83 -10.32 11.15
CA PHE A 105 -1.55 -11.01 11.10
C PHE A 105 -1.07 -11.13 9.65
N ARG A 106 0.23 -11.01 9.44
CA ARG A 106 0.87 -11.30 8.15
C ARG A 106 2.27 -11.87 8.33
N LEU A 107 2.72 -12.64 7.35
CA LEU A 107 4.11 -13.06 7.26
C LEU A 107 4.93 -11.97 6.56
N VAL A 108 6.06 -11.60 7.16
CA VAL A 108 7.04 -10.67 6.58
C VAL A 108 8.44 -11.27 6.65
N THR A 109 9.33 -10.82 5.78
CA THR A 109 10.74 -11.18 5.83
C THR A 109 11.45 -10.46 6.97
N LYS A 110 12.48 -11.08 7.56
CA LYS A 110 13.31 -10.42 8.57
C LYS A 110 14.14 -9.31 7.91
N GLN A 111 14.29 -8.19 8.63
CA GLN A 111 15.00 -7.00 8.14
C GLN A 111 16.47 -7.29 7.82
N GLU A 112 17.09 -8.25 8.50
CA GLU A 112 18.45 -8.75 8.22
C GLU A 112 18.65 -9.13 6.75
N TYR A 113 17.61 -9.63 6.07
CA TYR A 113 17.71 -10.08 4.67
C TYR A 113 17.32 -9.00 3.65
N ALA A 114 16.99 -7.78 4.09
CA ALA A 114 16.57 -6.68 3.21
C ALA A 114 17.57 -6.36 2.07
N PRO A 115 18.90 -6.39 2.26
CA PRO A 115 19.85 -6.11 1.17
C PRO A 115 19.74 -7.09 -0.01
N TRP A 116 19.47 -8.36 0.26
CA TRP A 116 19.30 -9.38 -0.78
C TRP A 116 17.97 -9.25 -1.50
N ILE A 117 16.89 -8.93 -0.75
CA ILE A 117 15.56 -8.69 -1.32
C ILE A 117 15.59 -7.48 -2.26
N LYS A 118 16.27 -6.39 -1.86
CA LYS A 118 16.45 -5.19 -2.71
C LYS A 118 17.18 -5.52 -4.02
N ARG A 119 18.12 -6.46 -4.01
CA ARG A 119 18.83 -6.90 -5.24
C ARG A 119 17.93 -7.71 -6.18
N LEU A 120 16.95 -8.45 -5.64
CA LEU A 120 15.99 -9.20 -6.42
C LEU A 120 15.02 -8.27 -7.16
N ASP A 121 14.56 -7.21 -6.51
CA ASP A 121 13.50 -6.33 -7.02
C ASP A 121 13.99 -4.94 -7.46
N LYS A 122 14.99 -4.90 -8.34
CA LYS A 122 15.55 -3.65 -8.88
C LYS A 122 14.56 -2.82 -9.72
N SER A 123 13.49 -3.44 -10.20
CA SER A 123 12.53 -2.83 -11.13
C SER A 123 11.36 -2.10 -10.46
N LYS A 124 11.07 -2.38 -9.18
CA LYS A 124 9.96 -1.79 -8.43
C LYS A 124 10.46 -0.86 -7.33
N SER A 125 11.27 0.13 -7.70
CA SER A 125 11.45 1.30 -6.83
C SER A 125 10.09 2.02 -6.74
N THR A 126 9.28 1.62 -5.78
CA THR A 126 8.01 2.27 -5.50
C THR A 126 8.36 3.71 -5.15
N ALA A 127 7.95 4.66 -5.98
CA ALA A 127 8.33 6.06 -5.85
C ALA A 127 8.11 6.52 -4.40
N LYS A 128 9.20 6.79 -3.68
CA LYS A 128 9.15 7.22 -2.28
C LYS A 128 8.26 8.47 -2.16
N LEU A 129 7.60 8.61 -1.02
CA LEU A 129 6.90 9.87 -0.73
C LEU A 129 7.93 10.97 -0.57
N SER A 130 7.68 12.14 -1.18
CA SER A 130 8.52 13.31 -0.96
C SER A 130 8.40 13.79 0.49
N ARG A 131 9.39 14.54 0.96
CA ARG A 131 9.39 15.15 2.30
C ARG A 131 8.11 15.95 2.58
N SER A 132 7.69 16.79 1.63
CA SER A 132 6.44 17.57 1.69
C SER A 132 5.19 16.68 1.85
N ALA A 133 5.19 15.49 1.24
CA ALA A 133 4.10 14.52 1.38
C ALA A 133 4.10 13.83 2.75
N LEU A 134 5.28 13.46 3.26
CA LEU A 134 5.42 12.89 4.60
C LEU A 134 5.00 13.88 5.70
N GLU A 135 5.40 15.15 5.58
CA GLU A 135 5.00 16.21 6.52
C GLU A 135 3.47 16.38 6.56
N SER A 136 2.84 16.45 5.39
CA SER A 136 1.37 16.58 5.30
C SER A 136 0.66 15.34 5.85
N LEU A 137 1.20 14.16 5.56
CA LEU A 137 0.66 12.89 6.06
C LEU A 137 0.77 12.82 7.59
N ALA A 138 1.89 13.26 8.17
CA ALA A 138 2.07 13.33 9.61
C ALA A 138 1.04 14.27 10.25
N ILE A 139 0.83 15.47 9.70
CA ILE A 139 -0.21 16.39 10.20
C ILE A 139 -1.58 15.72 10.20
N ILE A 140 -1.96 15.04 9.10
CA ILE A 140 -3.23 14.32 9.02
C ILE A 140 -3.31 13.21 10.07
N ALA A 141 -2.25 12.41 10.25
CA ALA A 141 -2.25 11.30 11.20
C ALA A 141 -2.46 11.75 12.65
N TYR A 142 -1.84 12.86 13.08
CA TYR A 142 -1.94 13.37 14.45
C TYR A 142 -3.15 14.27 14.72
N LYS A 143 -3.71 14.91 13.69
CA LYS A 143 -4.78 15.93 13.85
C LYS A 143 -6.11 15.52 13.21
N GLN A 144 -6.22 14.30 12.68
CA GLN A 144 -7.49 13.84 12.11
C GLN A 144 -8.64 13.86 13.13
N PRO A 145 -9.88 14.15 12.68
CA PRO A 145 -10.25 14.57 11.33
C PRO A 145 -9.90 16.05 11.05
N ILE A 146 -9.21 16.33 9.94
CA ILE A 146 -8.70 17.68 9.59
C ILE A 146 -9.14 18.12 8.19
N VAL A 147 -9.37 19.43 7.97
CA VAL A 147 -9.70 19.97 6.63
C VAL A 147 -8.47 20.47 5.88
N LYS A 148 -8.57 20.56 4.55
CA LYS A 148 -7.46 21.04 3.70
C LYS A 148 -6.87 22.38 4.18
N ALA A 149 -7.74 23.36 4.47
CA ALA A 149 -7.31 24.70 4.88
C ALA A 149 -6.50 24.69 6.19
N GLU A 150 -6.85 23.80 7.13
CA GLU A 150 -6.12 23.66 8.40
C GLU A 150 -4.73 23.05 8.17
N ILE A 151 -4.58 22.15 7.20
CA ILE A 151 -3.26 21.60 6.81
C ILE A 151 -2.39 22.71 6.20
N GLU A 152 -2.96 23.54 5.34
CA GLU A 152 -2.27 24.66 4.69
C GLU A 152 -1.87 25.74 5.68
N GLU A 153 -2.70 26.02 6.69
CA GLU A 153 -2.39 26.95 7.78
C GLU A 153 -1.21 26.46 8.62
N ILE A 154 -1.14 25.16 8.94
CA ILE A 154 -0.03 24.58 9.71
C ILE A 154 1.27 24.57 8.89
N ARG A 155 1.20 24.26 7.60
CA ARG A 155 2.38 24.14 6.73
C ARG A 155 2.85 25.47 6.11
N GLY A 156 1.98 26.46 6.02
CA GLY A 156 2.25 27.73 5.35
C GLY A 156 2.39 27.64 3.83
N VAL A 157 2.07 26.50 3.21
CA VAL A 157 2.16 26.28 1.75
C VAL A 157 0.93 25.53 1.22
N GLU A 158 0.64 25.70 -0.06
CA GLU A 158 -0.45 25.01 -0.77
C GLU A 158 -0.24 23.49 -0.76
N THR A 159 -1.27 22.72 -0.36
CA THR A 159 -1.17 21.26 -0.19
C THR A 159 -2.10 20.45 -1.10
N SER A 160 -2.82 21.10 -2.02
CA SER A 160 -3.74 20.45 -2.98
C SER A 160 -3.14 19.22 -3.68
N GLY A 161 -1.98 19.37 -4.33
CA GLY A 161 -1.33 18.28 -5.06
C GLY A 161 -0.87 17.13 -4.18
N VAL A 162 -0.41 17.45 -2.96
CA VAL A 162 0.02 16.45 -1.97
C VAL A 162 -1.16 15.65 -1.46
N VAL A 163 -2.25 16.30 -1.06
CA VAL A 163 -3.46 15.62 -0.57
C VAL A 163 -4.04 14.71 -1.65
N ARG A 164 -4.06 15.17 -2.92
CA ARG A 164 -4.46 14.33 -4.05
C ARG A 164 -3.58 13.07 -4.18
N THR A 165 -2.26 13.24 -4.11
CA THR A 165 -1.31 12.13 -4.19
C THR A 165 -1.50 11.13 -3.04
N LEU A 166 -1.76 11.61 -1.82
CA LEU A 166 -2.02 10.77 -0.65
C LEU A 166 -3.34 9.99 -0.75
N LEU A 167 -4.37 10.56 -1.38
CA LEU A 167 -5.62 9.88 -1.70
C LEU A 167 -5.43 8.81 -2.77
N GLU A 168 -4.70 9.11 -3.86
CA GLU A 168 -4.40 8.17 -4.95
C GLU A 168 -3.62 6.95 -4.44
N ARG A 169 -2.70 7.17 -3.50
CA ARG A 169 -1.92 6.11 -2.81
C ARG A 169 -2.68 5.41 -1.67
N LYS A 170 -3.96 5.73 -1.46
CA LYS A 170 -4.82 5.17 -0.41
C LYS A 170 -4.29 5.33 1.03
N LEU A 171 -3.37 6.25 1.28
CA LEU A 171 -2.85 6.52 2.63
C LEU A 171 -3.82 7.37 3.46
N VAL A 172 -4.60 8.20 2.76
CA VAL A 172 -5.62 9.08 3.33
C VAL A 172 -6.97 8.77 2.69
N ARG A 173 -8.05 9.00 3.42
CA ARG A 173 -9.43 8.91 2.93
C ARG A 173 -10.23 10.12 3.38
N ILE A 174 -11.39 10.29 2.74
CA ILE A 174 -12.40 11.25 3.16
C ILE A 174 -13.18 10.65 4.33
N VAL A 175 -13.23 11.36 5.45
CA VAL A 175 -13.98 10.96 6.66
C VAL A 175 -15.37 11.57 6.65
N GLY A 176 -15.52 12.79 6.12
CA GLY A 176 -16.80 13.49 6.07
C GLY A 176 -16.66 14.94 5.61
N ARG A 177 -17.63 15.79 5.95
CA ARG A 177 -17.58 17.25 5.72
C ARG A 177 -17.84 17.99 7.02
N LYS A 178 -17.10 19.07 7.26
CA LYS A 178 -17.22 19.90 8.47
C LYS A 178 -18.46 20.80 8.36
N GLU A 179 -19.22 20.98 9.44
CA GLU A 179 -20.45 21.80 9.49
C GLU A 179 -20.14 23.30 9.66
N VAL A 180 -19.32 23.85 8.77
CA VAL A 180 -18.95 25.27 8.72
C VAL A 180 -19.29 25.84 7.34
N PRO A 181 -19.37 27.18 7.15
CA PRO A 181 -19.61 27.78 5.85
C PRO A 181 -18.63 27.23 4.80
N GLY A 182 -19.17 26.81 3.65
CA GLY A 182 -18.40 26.15 2.59
C GLY A 182 -18.27 24.62 2.73
N ARG A 183 -18.72 24.02 3.83
CA ARG A 183 -18.74 22.56 4.11
C ARG A 183 -17.50 21.81 3.60
N PRO A 184 -16.29 22.20 4.06
CA PRO A 184 -15.04 21.62 3.57
C PRO A 184 -14.93 20.13 3.91
N ILE A 185 -14.22 19.42 3.05
CA ILE A 185 -13.97 17.97 3.17
C ILE A 185 -12.96 17.72 4.29
N MET A 186 -13.26 16.75 5.15
CA MET A 186 -12.40 16.28 6.24
C MET A 186 -11.66 15.01 5.82
N TYR A 187 -10.37 14.98 6.12
CA TYR A 187 -9.47 13.88 5.81
C TYR A 187 -9.05 13.13 7.08
N GLY A 188 -8.72 11.86 6.90
CA GLY A 188 -8.17 10.99 7.93
C GLY A 188 -7.42 9.82 7.32
N THR A 189 -6.69 9.07 8.13
CA THR A 189 -5.88 7.94 7.68
C THR A 189 -6.73 6.69 7.37
N THR A 190 -6.12 5.76 6.64
CA THR A 190 -6.74 4.48 6.23
C THR A 190 -6.13 3.31 6.99
N LYS A 191 -6.71 2.11 6.82
CA LYS A 191 -6.06 0.87 7.27
C LYS A 191 -4.75 0.62 6.52
N TYR A 192 -4.71 0.95 5.23
CA TYR A 192 -3.49 0.86 4.42
C TYR A 192 -2.35 1.73 4.97
N PHE A 193 -2.65 2.89 5.59
CA PHE A 193 -1.64 3.66 6.32
C PHE A 193 -1.04 2.84 7.48
N LEU A 194 -1.88 2.23 8.32
CA LEU A 194 -1.41 1.38 9.42
C LEU A 194 -0.57 0.22 8.89
N GLU A 195 -1.00 -0.39 7.79
CA GLU A 195 -0.27 -1.46 7.09
C GLU A 195 1.10 -1.02 6.58
N HIS A 196 1.15 0.15 5.95
CA HIS A 196 2.37 0.69 5.36
C HIS A 196 3.41 1.08 6.44
N PHE A 197 2.95 1.56 7.60
CA PHE A 197 3.82 1.93 8.72
C PHE A 197 4.02 0.80 9.74
N GLY A 198 3.42 -0.37 9.55
CA GLY A 198 3.56 -1.50 10.46
C GLY A 198 2.93 -1.26 11.84
N LEU A 199 1.89 -0.43 11.91
CA LEU A 199 1.18 -0.07 13.15
C LEU A 199 -0.09 -0.90 13.30
N ASN A 200 -0.44 -1.26 14.54
CA ASN A 200 -1.72 -1.88 14.85
C ASN A 200 -2.84 -0.85 15.02
N ASP A 201 -2.52 0.24 15.70
CA ASP A 201 -3.45 1.32 16.01
C ASP A 201 -2.76 2.69 15.91
N LEU A 202 -3.57 3.73 15.75
CA LEU A 202 -3.10 5.11 15.72
C LEU A 202 -2.52 5.55 17.07
N SER A 203 -2.89 4.91 18.18
CA SER A 203 -2.31 5.18 19.49
C SER A 203 -0.83 4.81 19.61
N GLN A 204 -0.30 3.99 18.70
CA GLN A 204 1.11 3.61 18.66
C GLN A 204 2.00 4.67 17.99
N LEU A 205 1.40 5.75 17.47
CA LEU A 205 2.16 6.87 16.94
C LEU A 205 2.92 7.57 18.08
N PRO A 206 4.21 7.89 17.89
CA PRO A 206 5.01 8.57 18.91
C PRO A 206 4.36 9.90 19.32
N PRO A 207 4.20 10.20 20.62
CA PRO A 207 3.56 11.44 21.02
C PRO A 207 4.38 12.66 20.57
N LEU A 208 3.68 13.71 20.14
CA LEU A 208 4.28 14.96 19.64
C LEU A 208 5.26 15.65 20.61
N ARG A 209 5.25 15.29 21.89
CA ARG A 209 6.15 15.84 22.91
C ARG A 209 7.58 15.30 22.77
N GLU A 210 7.73 14.03 22.41
CA GLU A 210 9.04 13.37 22.27
C GLU A 210 9.85 13.99 21.11
N PHE A 211 9.19 14.50 20.07
CA PHE A 211 9.86 15.17 18.95
C PHE A 211 10.47 16.53 19.30
N LYS A 212 10.01 17.23 20.33
CA LYS A 212 10.63 18.50 20.75
C LYS A 212 12.02 18.25 21.36
N GLU A 213 12.16 17.15 22.09
CA GLU A 213 13.43 16.77 22.71
C GLU A 213 14.42 16.23 21.66
N LEU A 214 13.94 15.50 20.64
CA LEU A 214 14.79 15.10 19.50
C LEU A 214 15.23 16.31 18.65
N GLY A 215 14.33 17.25 18.35
CA GLY A 215 14.62 18.42 17.52
C GLY A 215 15.59 19.43 18.14
N GLU A 216 15.70 19.47 19.47
CA GLU A 216 16.70 20.29 20.19
C GLU A 216 18.07 19.58 20.27
N SER A 217 18.08 18.24 20.27
CA SER A 217 19.31 17.44 20.35
C SER A 217 20.08 17.31 19.03
N GLU A 218 19.46 17.52 17.88
CA GLU A 218 20.12 17.42 16.57
C GLU A 218 20.96 18.66 16.19
N GLN A 219 20.81 19.79 16.91
CA GLN A 219 21.64 20.99 16.66
C GLN A 219 22.89 21.09 17.53
N THR A 220 23.14 20.11 18.43
CA THR A 220 24.38 20.04 19.20
C THR A 220 25.13 18.78 18.80
N THR A 221 26.11 18.93 17.90
CA THR A 221 27.24 18.02 17.61
C THR A 221 27.12 16.63 18.24
N LEU A 222 26.69 15.63 17.46
CA LEU A 222 26.76 14.21 17.81
C LEU A 222 28.22 13.83 18.12
N PRO A 223 28.63 13.57 19.38
CA PRO A 223 29.85 12.85 19.65
C PRO A 223 29.54 11.37 19.38
N MET A 224 30.24 10.80 18.42
CA MET A 224 30.16 9.38 18.09
C MET A 224 30.71 8.55 19.27
N ASP A 225 29.90 8.22 20.29
CA ASP A 225 30.16 7.05 21.18
C ASP A 225 29.09 6.76 22.26
N GLU A 226 27.79 6.81 21.98
CA GLU A 226 26.77 6.31 22.96
C GLU A 226 25.61 5.51 22.34
N ALA A 227 25.86 4.81 21.22
CA ALA A 227 24.87 3.96 20.56
C ALA A 227 24.58 2.63 21.27
N GLU A 228 25.35 2.24 22.30
CA GLU A 228 25.29 0.89 22.89
C GLU A 228 24.41 0.76 24.15
N ARG A 229 23.78 1.82 24.64
CA ARG A 229 23.04 1.77 25.94
C ARG A 229 21.51 1.66 25.84
N PHE A 230 20.92 1.74 24.66
CA PHE A 230 19.46 1.65 24.47
C PHE A 230 18.95 0.27 24.01
N ALA A 231 19.81 -0.72 23.85
CA ALA A 231 19.43 -2.08 23.41
C ALA A 231 18.76 -2.95 24.48
N ALA A 232 18.58 -2.47 25.72
CA ALA A 232 18.18 -3.32 26.84
C ALA A 232 16.68 -3.31 27.19
N ASN A 233 15.86 -2.35 26.73
CA ASN A 233 14.43 -2.36 27.03
C ASN A 233 13.59 -2.09 25.77
N GLY A 234 12.84 -3.12 25.35
CA GLY A 234 12.16 -3.19 24.07
C GLY A 234 11.06 -2.15 23.87
N SER A 235 11.24 -1.36 22.82
CA SER A 235 10.20 -0.95 21.85
C SER A 235 10.91 -0.39 20.62
N ALA A 236 11.21 -1.25 19.66
CA ALA A 236 12.13 -0.99 18.54
C ALA A 236 11.42 -0.50 17.26
N HIS A 237 10.27 0.19 17.37
CA HIS A 237 9.44 0.46 16.19
C HIS A 237 9.59 1.84 15.56
N VAL A 238 10.27 2.79 16.21
CA VAL A 238 10.30 4.20 15.74
C VAL A 238 11.72 4.68 15.45
N ALA A 239 12.71 4.24 16.24
CA ALA A 239 14.09 4.69 16.12
C ALA A 239 14.80 4.21 14.84
N ASP A 240 14.39 3.07 14.27
CA ASP A 240 15.06 2.49 13.10
C ASP A 240 14.65 3.12 11.77
N VAL A 241 13.52 3.84 11.73
CA VAL A 241 13.11 4.64 10.55
C VAL A 241 14.03 5.85 10.40
N VAL A 242 14.43 6.47 11.50
CA VAL A 242 15.31 7.65 11.50
C VAL A 242 16.76 7.25 11.16
N ARG A 243 17.22 6.09 11.65
CA ARG A 243 18.57 5.57 11.37
C ARG A 243 18.79 5.18 9.90
N ALA A 244 17.73 4.76 9.22
CA ALA A 244 17.79 4.45 7.79
C ALA A 244 17.90 5.72 6.91
N ASP A 245 17.45 6.87 7.40
CA ASP A 245 17.46 8.15 6.66
C ASP A 245 18.89 8.73 6.58
N ALA A 246 19.64 8.69 7.69
CA ALA A 246 20.99 9.26 7.76
C ALA A 246 22.05 8.54 6.89
N LEU A 247 21.85 7.26 6.58
CA LEU A 247 22.75 6.50 5.69
C LEU A 247 22.33 6.61 4.21
N VAL A 248 21.11 7.09 3.92
CA VAL A 248 20.59 7.29 2.56
C VAL A 248 21.03 8.64 2.01
N ASP A 249 21.15 9.68 2.85
CA ASP A 249 21.66 10.99 2.43
C ASP A 249 23.11 10.96 1.89
N GLN A 250 23.98 10.10 2.43
CA GLN A 250 25.34 9.94 1.92
C GLN A 250 25.40 9.16 0.58
N ALA A 251 24.40 8.34 0.30
CA ALA A 251 24.32 7.58 -0.94
C ALA A 251 23.65 8.38 -2.07
N ASP A 252 22.65 9.23 -1.75
CA ASP A 252 22.01 10.12 -2.72
C ASP A 252 22.98 11.19 -3.22
N ALA A 253 23.82 11.77 -2.35
CA ALA A 253 24.85 12.75 -2.73
C ALA A 253 25.92 12.20 -3.69
N LEU A 254 26.20 10.89 -3.64
CA LEU A 254 27.12 10.22 -4.57
C LEU A 254 26.41 9.75 -5.86
N SER A 255 25.08 9.67 -5.85
CA SER A 255 24.30 9.27 -7.02
C SER A 255 23.96 10.46 -7.92
N GLU A 256 23.70 11.64 -7.34
CA GLU A 256 23.46 12.88 -8.11
C GLU A 256 24.71 13.28 -8.91
N THR A 257 25.92 13.11 -8.37
CA THR A 257 27.16 13.41 -9.09
C THR A 257 27.42 12.48 -10.28
N VAL A 258 26.98 11.21 -10.18
CA VAL A 258 27.19 10.22 -11.25
C VAL A 258 26.17 10.39 -12.39
N VAL A 259 24.96 10.89 -12.07
CA VAL A 259 23.93 11.18 -13.08
C VAL A 259 24.26 12.44 -13.88
N GLU A 260 24.85 13.47 -13.25
CA GLU A 260 25.27 14.69 -13.97
C GLU A 260 26.47 14.45 -14.92
N GLU A 261 27.42 13.57 -14.56
CA GLU A 261 28.54 13.24 -15.45
C GLU A 261 28.10 12.47 -16.71
N ASP A 262 27.15 11.54 -16.59
CA ASP A 262 26.64 10.74 -17.73
C ASP A 262 25.77 11.58 -18.69
N GLN A 263 25.05 12.58 -18.18
CA GLN A 263 24.31 13.53 -19.04
C GLN A 263 25.24 14.49 -19.79
N ALA A 264 26.27 15.02 -19.13
CA ALA A 264 27.24 15.89 -19.79
C ALA A 264 28.06 15.17 -20.88
N GLU A 265 28.33 13.88 -20.72
CA GLU A 265 29.03 13.08 -21.74
C GLU A 265 28.13 12.77 -22.94
N ARG A 266 26.84 12.48 -22.71
CA ARG A 266 25.85 12.30 -23.79
C ARG A 266 25.64 13.57 -24.61
N ASP A 267 25.51 14.73 -23.96
CA ASP A 267 25.33 16.01 -24.65
C ASP A 267 26.56 16.38 -25.51
N ARG A 268 27.77 16.03 -25.04
CA ARG A 268 29.02 16.22 -25.81
C ARG A 268 29.08 15.31 -27.03
N ILE A 269 28.67 14.05 -26.88
CA ILE A 269 28.64 13.09 -28.00
C ILE A 269 27.59 13.54 -29.03
N GLU A 270 26.41 13.97 -28.60
CA GLU A 270 25.35 14.45 -29.50
C GLU A 270 25.81 15.70 -30.27
N THR A 271 26.43 16.66 -29.59
CA THR A 271 26.98 17.87 -30.23
C THR A 271 28.08 17.54 -31.24
N ALA A 272 28.93 16.56 -30.96
CA ALA A 272 29.97 16.12 -31.88
C ALA A 272 29.39 15.44 -33.12
N LEU A 273 28.35 14.61 -32.95
CA LEU A 273 27.66 13.92 -34.04
C LEU A 273 26.91 14.88 -34.97
N GLU A 274 26.26 15.92 -34.41
CA GLU A 274 25.61 16.97 -35.20
C GLU A 274 26.61 17.82 -36.00
N ALA A 275 27.78 18.11 -35.41
CA ALA A 275 28.84 18.82 -36.12
C ALA A 275 29.42 18.01 -37.28
N GLU A 276 29.54 16.69 -37.11
CA GLU A 276 30.07 15.76 -38.12
C GLU A 276 29.08 15.53 -39.27
N LEU A 277 27.77 15.46 -38.98
CA LEU A 277 26.73 15.36 -40.02
C LEU A 277 26.65 16.62 -40.90
N LYS A 278 26.97 17.80 -40.35
CA LYS A 278 26.95 19.07 -41.07
C LYS A 278 28.18 19.28 -41.98
N ALA A 279 29.23 18.49 -41.80
CA ALA A 279 30.48 18.60 -42.55
C ALA A 279 30.53 17.72 -43.81
N LEU A 280 29.48 16.95 -44.11
CA LEU A 280 29.41 16.14 -45.33
C LEU A 280 29.06 17.03 -46.55
N PRO A 281 29.88 17.02 -47.63
CA PRO A 281 29.63 17.85 -48.81
C PRO A 281 28.44 17.34 -49.62
N THR A 282 27.50 18.24 -49.93
CA THR A 282 26.38 18.00 -50.85
C THR A 282 26.92 17.82 -52.27
N ALA A 283 26.81 16.60 -52.80
CA ALA A 283 27.11 16.32 -54.20
C ALA A 283 25.90 16.72 -55.07
N ASP A 284 26.00 17.87 -55.72
CA ASP A 284 25.20 18.22 -56.90
C ASP A 284 25.66 17.39 -58.10
N ALA A 285 24.74 16.67 -58.75
CA ALA A 285 24.91 16.19 -60.13
C ALA A 285 23.53 16.02 -60.80
N GLU A 286 23.29 16.81 -61.83
CA GLU A 286 22.09 16.80 -62.69
C GLU A 286 21.88 15.44 -63.39
N PRO A 287 20.63 14.99 -63.61
CA PRO A 287 20.38 13.88 -64.51
C PRO A 287 20.16 14.38 -65.93
N ASP A 288 21.17 14.20 -66.78
CA ASP A 288 21.08 14.30 -68.23
C ASP A 288 20.10 13.23 -68.76
N GLY A 289 19.18 13.65 -69.62
CA GLY A 289 18.17 12.78 -70.20
C GLY A 289 18.73 11.87 -71.29
N MET A 290 18.40 10.58 -71.22
CA MET A 290 18.36 9.69 -72.39
C MET A 290 17.19 8.71 -72.24
N LEU A 291 16.16 8.92 -73.05
CA LEU A 291 15.22 7.88 -73.45
C LEU A 291 15.96 6.77 -74.20
N LEU A 292 15.45 5.55 -74.09
CA LEU A 292 15.02 4.62 -75.17
C LEU A 292 14.72 3.25 -74.51
N ASP A 293 13.48 2.76 -74.64
CA ASP A 293 13.08 1.54 -75.39
C ASP A 293 13.84 0.27 -74.98
N GLU A 294 13.28 -0.91 -74.72
CA GLU A 294 11.99 -1.54 -74.95
C GLU A 294 12.03 -2.91 -74.17
N PRO A 295 11.08 -3.86 -74.33
CA PRO A 295 10.64 -4.81 -73.30
C PRO A 295 11.31 -6.21 -73.40
N VAL A 296 10.59 -7.25 -72.91
CA VAL A 296 10.74 -8.71 -73.11
C VAL A 296 11.32 -9.43 -71.88
N GLU A 297 10.52 -10.12 -71.06
CA GLU A 297 9.94 -11.47 -71.22
C GLU A 297 10.87 -12.60 -70.69
N GLN A 298 10.24 -13.64 -70.14
CA GLN A 298 10.76 -15.00 -69.87
C GLN A 298 11.67 -15.10 -68.62
N THR A 299 11.49 -16.05 -67.70
CA THR A 299 10.84 -17.37 -67.71
C THR A 299 10.46 -17.76 -66.28
#